data_AF-A0A922Z3R6-F1
#
_entry.id   AF-A0A922Z3R6-F1
#
_cell.length_a   1.000
_cell.length_b   1.000
_cell.length_c   1.000
_cell.angle_alpha   90.00
_cell.angle_beta   90.00
_cell.angle_gamma   90.00
#
_symmetry.space_group_name_H-M   'P 1'
#
loop_
_entity.id
_entity.type
_entity.pdbx_description
1 polymer ?
#
loop_
_entity_poly.entity_id
_entity_poly.type
_entity_poly.pdbx_seq_one_letter_code
_entity_poly.pdbx_strand_id
1 'polypeptide(L)'
;MAEAEDVITDVARHATVFTQRLWERHRAKAPPQPVVVLADVAPRLDLLIEAVFGASYRLRTAQTPARPTFLAHAFQRQSFPRASGALPATDGQCIWLPSETGLLDTHLSMDRFRTMALIQAMRASRGSVDGLDRCATPLVLDIYLLIEAISVDAALAHLLPGMTKPLNSLRTAALAARPPLAHFAASRRPLETLARTWMALPCDQPIPHLPIGTAPEDSARLALRLAADMVRDLPSTGALGPSPLFRDNWTGDLRKPGSASGAGPADSGAVSESSTRAPRSARLTRRPEVREGTEQEDEKVQGAWMIPPDVPHEQAEDPFGMQRPTDRDQSA
;
A
#
# COMPACT_ATOMS: atom_id res chain seq x y z
N MET A 1 17.22 37.01 19.24
CA MET A 1 15.84 37.20 19.74
C MET A 1 14.96 36.47 18.75
N ALA A 2 14.09 35.57 19.19
CA ALA A 2 13.16 34.90 18.28
C ALA A 2 12.23 35.96 17.67
N GLU A 3 12.09 35.94 16.35
CA GLU A 3 11.20 36.86 15.65
C GLU A 3 9.75 36.50 16.01
N ALA A 4 8.85 37.50 16.08
CA ALA A 4 7.49 37.30 16.58
C ALA A 4 6.72 36.22 15.79
N GLU A 5 7.08 36.01 14.52
CA GLU A 5 6.52 34.99 13.64
C GLU A 5 6.89 33.56 14.05
N ASP A 6 8.11 33.32 14.54
CA ASP A 6 8.54 32.00 15.03
C ASP A 6 7.72 31.59 16.25
N VAL A 7 7.47 32.54 17.16
CA VAL A 7 6.68 32.32 18.37
C VAL A 7 5.22 32.01 18.02
N ILE A 8 4.65 32.73 17.05
CA ILE A 8 3.26 32.50 16.58
C ILE A 8 3.13 31.12 15.94
N THR A 9 4.11 30.72 15.12
CA THR A 9 4.11 29.43 14.43
C THR A 9 4.24 28.27 15.41
N ASP A 10 5.10 28.42 16.43
CA ASP A 10 5.27 27.40 17.47
C ASP A 10 4.03 27.26 18.36
N VAL A 11 3.43 28.40 18.77
CA VAL A 11 2.15 28.40 19.51
C VAL A 11 1.03 27.77 18.69
N ALA A 12 0.93 28.09 17.40
CA ALA A 12 -0.08 27.50 16.51
C ALA A 12 0.09 25.98 16.39
N ARG A 13 1.34 25.50 16.28
CA ARG A 13 1.67 24.06 16.22
C ARG A 13 1.31 23.36 17.53
N HIS A 14 1.66 23.93 18.67
CA HIS A 14 1.34 23.36 19.98
C HIS A 14 -0.15 23.40 20.28
N ALA A 15 -0.86 24.47 19.90
CA ALA A 15 -2.30 24.58 20.05
C ALA A 15 -3.05 23.53 19.21
N THR A 16 -2.61 23.27 17.97
CA THR A 16 -3.20 22.23 17.11
C THR A 16 -2.96 20.82 17.64
N VAL A 17 -1.74 20.52 18.10
CA VAL A 17 -1.43 19.23 18.73
C VAL A 17 -2.25 19.04 20.02
N PHE A 18 -2.39 20.09 20.84
CA PHE A 18 -3.16 20.03 22.07
C PHE A 18 -4.66 19.83 21.80
N THR A 19 -5.24 20.60 20.87
CA THR A 19 -6.66 20.46 20.51
C THR A 19 -6.95 19.11 19.87
N GLN A 20 -6.07 18.59 19.01
CA GLN A 20 -6.21 17.24 18.47
C GLN A 20 -6.23 16.18 19.59
N ARG A 21 -5.29 16.24 20.54
CA ARG A 21 -5.24 15.33 21.70
C ARG A 21 -6.46 15.46 22.61
N LEU A 22 -6.95 16.68 22.83
CA LEU A 22 -8.15 16.94 23.61
C LEU A 22 -9.38 16.34 22.91
N TRP A 23 -9.47 16.49 21.60
CA TRP A 23 -10.58 16.00 20.81
C TRP A 23 -10.58 14.46 20.71
N GLU A 24 -9.41 13.83 20.60
CA GLU A 24 -9.24 12.37 20.72
C GLU A 24 -9.72 11.85 22.08
N ARG A 25 -9.45 12.58 23.17
CA ARG A 25 -9.91 12.21 24.53
C ARG A 25 -11.41 12.34 24.73
N HIS A 26 -12.06 13.30 24.06
CA HIS A 26 -13.47 13.63 24.24
C HIS A 26 -14.40 13.07 23.15
N ARG A 27 -13.88 12.42 22.10
CA ARG A 27 -14.69 11.69 21.14
C ARG A 27 -15.45 10.57 21.88
N ALA A 28 -16.77 10.54 21.76
CA ALA A 28 -17.65 9.62 22.46
C ALA A 28 -17.11 8.18 22.38
N LYS A 29 -16.80 7.58 23.55
CA LYS A 29 -16.35 6.19 23.69
C LYS A 29 -17.46 5.25 23.22
N ALA A 30 -17.48 4.93 21.94
CA ALA A 30 -17.85 3.57 21.54
C ALA A 30 -16.94 2.62 22.34
N PRO A 31 -17.42 1.45 22.79
CA PRO A 31 -16.59 0.51 23.53
C PRO A 31 -15.31 0.27 22.71
N PRO A 32 -14.12 0.52 23.28
CA PRO A 32 -12.89 0.45 22.51
C PRO A 32 -12.73 -1.00 22.08
N GLN A 33 -12.89 -1.28 20.79
CA GLN A 33 -12.19 -2.42 20.22
C GLN A 33 -10.71 -2.03 20.29
N PRO A 34 -9.84 -2.78 20.97
CA PRO A 34 -8.43 -2.43 21.18
C PRO A 34 -7.62 -2.67 19.89
N VAL A 35 -8.08 -2.11 18.77
CA VAL A 35 -7.40 -2.20 17.49
C VAL A 35 -6.39 -1.07 17.44
N VAL A 36 -5.11 -1.42 17.46
CA VAL A 36 -4.03 -0.45 17.26
C VAL A 36 -4.03 -0.04 15.80
N VAL A 37 -4.18 1.27 15.55
CA VAL A 37 -4.11 1.84 14.20
C VAL A 37 -2.72 2.43 13.94
N LEU A 38 -2.33 2.47 12.67
CA LEU A 38 -1.02 3.01 12.25
C LEU A 38 -0.81 4.45 12.72
N ALA A 39 -1.86 5.28 12.72
CA ALA A 39 -1.78 6.68 13.11
C ALA A 39 -1.27 6.86 14.55
N ASP A 40 -1.64 5.95 15.45
CA ASP A 40 -1.27 6.02 16.88
C ASP A 40 0.19 5.64 17.12
N VAL A 41 0.75 4.78 16.25
CA VAL A 41 2.12 4.25 16.40
C VAL A 41 3.13 4.91 15.47
N ALA A 42 2.68 5.63 14.43
CA ALA A 42 3.54 6.21 13.40
C ALA A 42 4.69 7.08 13.96
N PRO A 43 4.47 8.00 14.94
CA PRO A 43 5.57 8.79 15.49
C PRO A 43 6.65 7.93 16.18
N ARG A 44 6.24 6.85 16.85
CA ARG A 44 7.17 5.92 17.50
C ARG A 44 7.93 5.07 16.49
N LEU A 45 7.27 4.67 15.41
CA LEU A 45 7.92 3.95 14.31
C LEU A 45 8.96 4.82 13.61
N ASP A 46 8.64 6.10 13.36
CA ASP A 46 9.55 7.05 12.72
C ASP A 46 10.83 7.26 13.54
N LEU A 47 10.70 7.52 14.86
CA LEU A 47 11.84 7.62 15.77
C LEU A 47 12.69 6.34 15.80
N LEU A 48 12.06 5.17 15.78
CA LEU A 48 12.77 3.90 15.77
C LEU A 48 13.54 3.70 14.45
N ILE A 49 12.93 4.03 13.32
CA ILE A 49 13.54 3.95 11.99
C ILE A 49 14.74 4.89 11.94
N GLU A 50 14.58 6.15 12.34
CA GLU A 50 15.66 7.14 12.35
C GLU A 50 16.82 6.68 13.25
N ALA A 51 16.53 6.14 14.43
CA ALA A 51 17.54 5.63 15.33
C ALA A 51 18.33 4.43 14.78
N VAL A 52 17.70 3.57 13.97
CA VAL A 52 18.34 2.37 13.41
C VAL A 52 19.08 2.66 12.11
N PHE A 53 18.50 3.48 11.23
CA PHE A 53 18.99 3.67 9.86
C PHE A 53 19.64 5.05 9.63
N GLY A 54 19.54 5.98 10.58
CA GLY A 54 20.05 7.35 10.42
C GLY A 54 19.30 8.17 9.36
N ALA A 55 18.12 7.68 8.92
CA ALA A 55 17.29 8.31 7.91
C ALA A 55 15.82 8.16 8.29
N SER A 56 15.01 9.20 8.02
CA SER A 56 13.56 9.15 8.17
C SER A 56 12.90 8.86 6.82
N TYR A 57 11.82 8.08 6.86
CA TYR A 57 11.02 7.76 5.67
C TYR A 57 9.58 8.18 5.92
N ARG A 58 8.93 8.79 4.93
CA ARG A 58 7.55 9.25 5.09
C ARG A 58 6.60 8.05 5.24
N LEU A 59 6.07 7.86 6.44
CA LEU A 59 5.07 6.82 6.72
C LEU A 59 3.72 7.18 6.11
N ARG A 60 3.13 6.22 5.39
CA ARG A 60 1.84 6.34 4.69
C ARG A 60 0.98 5.12 4.96
N THR A 61 -0.33 5.30 4.88
CA THR A 61 -1.27 4.17 4.94
C THR A 61 -1.32 3.46 3.60
N ALA A 62 -1.06 2.16 3.59
CA ALA A 62 -1.23 1.28 2.45
C ALA A 62 -2.72 1.13 2.12
N GLN A 63 -3.04 1.07 0.83
CA GLN A 63 -4.40 0.87 0.35
C GLN A 63 -4.62 -0.60 0.03
N THR A 64 -5.82 -1.09 0.32
CA THR A 64 -6.28 -2.40 -0.11
C THR A 64 -6.34 -2.45 -1.64
N PRO A 65 -5.87 -3.53 -2.29
CA PRO A 65 -5.97 -3.67 -3.74
C PRO A 65 -7.44 -3.63 -4.20
N ALA A 66 -7.66 -3.15 -5.42
CA ALA A 66 -8.99 -3.09 -5.99
C ALA A 66 -9.62 -4.48 -6.03
N ARG A 67 -10.90 -4.58 -5.63
CA ARG A 67 -11.63 -5.84 -5.69
C ARG A 67 -11.72 -6.30 -7.15
N PRO A 68 -11.45 -7.57 -7.44
CA PRO A 68 -11.57 -8.11 -8.79
C PRO A 68 -13.02 -7.98 -9.28
N THR A 69 -13.19 -7.58 -10.54
CA THR A 69 -14.50 -7.55 -11.20
C THR A 69 -14.90 -8.93 -11.69
N PHE A 70 -16.17 -9.14 -12.03
CA PHE A 70 -16.63 -10.38 -12.68
C PHE A 70 -15.83 -10.71 -13.95
N LEU A 71 -15.47 -9.68 -14.75
CA LEU A 71 -14.63 -9.86 -15.94
C LEU A 71 -13.23 -10.36 -15.58
N ALA A 72 -12.63 -9.84 -14.51
CA ALA A 72 -11.34 -10.35 -14.03
C ALA A 72 -11.45 -11.84 -13.61
N HIS A 73 -12.54 -12.25 -12.98
CA HIS A 73 -12.78 -13.66 -12.65
C HIS A 73 -13.00 -14.55 -13.87
N ALA A 74 -13.56 -14.04 -14.97
CA ALA A 74 -13.75 -14.80 -16.20
C ALA A 74 -12.46 -14.92 -17.02
N PHE A 75 -11.76 -13.80 -17.24
CA PHE A 75 -10.64 -13.71 -18.18
C PHE A 75 -9.25 -13.81 -17.53
N GLN A 76 -9.14 -13.67 -16.20
CA GLN A 76 -7.85 -13.68 -15.47
C GLN A 76 -7.82 -14.77 -14.39
N ARG A 77 -8.51 -15.90 -14.62
CA ARG A 77 -8.56 -17.05 -13.67
C ARG A 77 -7.19 -17.49 -13.21
N GLN A 78 -6.22 -17.50 -14.12
CA GLN A 78 -4.82 -17.87 -13.85
C GLN A 78 -4.09 -16.94 -12.87
N SER A 79 -4.59 -15.71 -12.65
CA SER A 79 -4.02 -14.77 -11.68
C SER A 79 -4.58 -14.93 -10.27
N PHE A 80 -5.50 -15.86 -10.02
CA PHE A 80 -6.01 -16.14 -8.67
C PHE A 80 -5.21 -17.26 -8.00
N PRO A 81 -5.09 -17.24 -6.66
CA PRO A 81 -5.55 -16.20 -5.75
C PRO A 81 -4.71 -14.91 -5.83
N ARG A 82 -5.30 -13.78 -5.41
CA ARG A 82 -4.63 -12.46 -5.29
C ARG A 82 -4.70 -11.98 -3.84
N ALA A 83 -3.72 -11.16 -3.45
CA ALA A 83 -3.77 -10.47 -2.17
C ALA A 83 -5.04 -9.62 -2.08
N SER A 84 -5.75 -9.70 -0.95
CA SER A 84 -7.00 -8.96 -0.71
C SER A 84 -6.87 -7.90 0.38
N GLY A 85 -5.72 -7.82 1.05
CA GLY A 85 -5.42 -6.86 2.11
C GLY A 85 -4.45 -5.78 1.65
N ALA A 86 -4.42 -4.66 2.36
CA ALA A 86 -3.36 -3.66 2.20
C ALA A 86 -2.01 -4.30 2.51
N LEU A 87 -1.00 -4.05 1.66
CA LEU A 87 0.33 -4.64 1.80
C LEU A 87 1.35 -3.57 2.23
N PRO A 88 2.33 -3.92 3.08
CA PRO A 88 3.43 -3.02 3.36
C PRO A 88 4.29 -2.84 2.10
N ALA A 89 4.77 -1.64 1.85
CA ALA A 89 5.56 -1.33 0.65
C ALA A 89 6.57 -0.21 0.89
N THR A 90 7.55 -0.08 0.00
CA THR A 90 8.47 1.06 -0.05
C THR A 90 8.80 1.46 -1.48
N ASP A 91 9.06 2.76 -1.69
CA ASP A 91 9.61 3.34 -2.91
C ASP A 91 11.02 3.94 -2.68
N GLY A 92 11.62 3.64 -1.53
CA GLY A 92 12.91 4.18 -1.10
C GLY A 92 12.82 5.53 -0.38
N GLN A 93 11.66 6.21 -0.43
CA GLN A 93 11.46 7.53 0.18
C GLN A 93 10.27 7.55 1.16
N CYS A 94 9.26 6.74 0.87
CA CYS A 94 8.05 6.55 1.64
C CYS A 94 7.92 5.06 2.00
N ILE A 95 7.39 4.82 3.19
CA ILE A 95 7.01 3.49 3.66
C ILE A 95 5.50 3.46 3.80
N TRP A 96 4.85 2.52 3.11
CA TRP A 96 3.43 2.25 3.27
C TRP A 96 3.24 1.08 4.22
N LEU A 97 2.36 1.23 5.20
CA LEU A 97 1.96 0.16 6.11
C LEU A 97 0.43 0.05 6.13
N PRO A 98 -0.14 -1.15 6.33
CA PRO A 98 -1.57 -1.31 6.55
C PRO A 98 -2.08 -0.36 7.64
N SER A 99 -3.33 0.12 7.55
CA SER A 99 -3.92 0.96 8.61
C SER A 99 -4.02 0.22 9.95
N GLU A 100 -4.16 -1.11 9.89
CA GLU A 100 -4.36 -2.02 11.00
C GLU A 100 -3.65 -3.34 10.71
N THR A 101 -3.32 -4.09 11.76
CA THR A 101 -2.59 -5.37 11.63
C THR A 101 -3.50 -6.60 11.58
N GLY A 102 -4.81 -6.41 11.82
CA GLY A 102 -5.79 -7.50 11.98
C GLY A 102 -5.68 -8.27 13.30
N LEU A 103 -4.89 -7.76 14.26
CA LEU A 103 -4.74 -8.33 15.59
C LEU A 103 -5.53 -7.53 16.62
N LEU A 104 -6.10 -8.23 17.61
CA LEU A 104 -6.80 -7.62 18.74
C LEU A 104 -5.88 -7.34 19.94
N ASP A 105 -4.75 -8.05 20.02
CA ASP A 105 -3.74 -7.84 21.06
C ASP A 105 -2.88 -6.62 20.71
N THR A 106 -2.86 -5.63 21.59
CA THR A 106 -2.09 -4.39 21.44
C THR A 106 -0.59 -4.63 21.30
N HIS A 107 -0.01 -5.51 22.13
CA HIS A 107 1.43 -5.78 22.10
C HIS A 107 1.82 -6.49 20.81
N LEU A 108 1.06 -7.51 20.40
CA LEU A 108 1.32 -8.21 19.13
C LEU A 108 1.10 -7.29 17.92
N SER A 109 0.14 -6.36 17.99
CA SER A 109 -0.08 -5.35 16.95
C SER A 109 1.10 -4.40 16.83
N MET A 110 1.61 -3.89 17.96
CA MET A 110 2.79 -3.02 17.98
C MET A 110 4.02 -3.74 17.45
N ASP A 111 4.25 -4.99 17.85
CA ASP A 111 5.35 -5.80 17.34
C ASP A 111 5.23 -6.02 15.82
N ARG A 112 4.02 -6.24 15.30
CA ARG A 112 3.79 -6.40 13.87
C ARG A 112 4.05 -5.13 13.08
N PHE A 113 3.57 -3.98 13.58
CA PHE A 113 3.87 -2.69 12.98
C PHE A 113 5.37 -2.41 12.96
N ARG A 114 6.05 -2.61 14.09
CA ARG A 114 7.50 -2.45 14.21
C ARG A 114 8.23 -3.33 13.20
N THR A 115 7.85 -4.60 13.12
CA THR A 115 8.51 -5.56 12.23
C THR A 115 8.33 -5.18 10.76
N MET A 116 7.10 -4.89 10.33
CA MET A 116 6.84 -4.46 8.95
C MET A 116 7.58 -3.14 8.63
N ALA A 117 7.56 -2.18 9.55
CA ALA A 117 8.23 -0.89 9.38
C ALA A 117 9.75 -1.05 9.18
N LEU A 118 10.40 -1.86 10.03
CA LEU A 118 11.84 -2.11 9.96
C LEU A 118 12.23 -2.90 8.70
N ILE A 119 11.41 -3.85 8.24
CA ILE A 119 11.64 -4.55 6.97
C ILE A 119 11.61 -3.56 5.80
N GLN A 120 10.59 -2.68 5.74
CA GLN A 120 10.48 -1.70 4.65
C GLN A 120 11.55 -0.62 4.71
N ALA A 121 11.97 -0.21 5.92
CA ALA A 121 13.08 0.71 6.11
C ALA A 121 14.42 0.09 5.71
N MET A 122 14.64 -1.19 6.02
CA MET A 122 15.83 -1.93 5.57
C MET A 122 15.87 -2.00 4.04
N ARG A 123 14.75 -2.33 3.38
CA ARG A 123 14.64 -2.29 1.90
C ARG A 123 14.98 -0.92 1.33
N ALA A 124 14.48 0.15 1.94
CA ALA A 124 14.78 1.52 1.52
C ALA A 124 16.27 1.85 1.69
N SER A 125 16.84 1.56 2.86
CA SER A 125 18.26 1.84 3.17
C SER A 125 19.24 1.07 2.27
N ARG A 126 18.83 -0.12 1.82
CA ARG A 126 19.60 -1.00 0.94
C ARG A 126 19.53 -0.59 -0.53
N GLY A 127 18.58 0.28 -0.92
CA GLY A 127 18.33 0.60 -2.32
C GLY A 127 17.62 -0.51 -3.09
N SER A 128 16.79 -1.34 -2.43
CA SER A 128 16.06 -2.44 -3.10
C SER A 128 15.19 -1.98 -4.27
N VAL A 129 14.87 -0.70 -4.37
CA VAL A 129 14.08 -0.12 -5.47
C VAL A 129 14.90 0.02 -6.76
N ASP A 130 16.22 0.18 -6.66
CA ASP A 130 17.10 0.36 -7.82
C ASP A 130 17.20 -0.92 -8.67
N GLY A 131 16.95 -2.09 -8.06
CA GLY A 131 16.87 -3.37 -8.75
C GLY A 131 15.61 -3.53 -9.62
N LEU A 132 14.58 -2.69 -9.45
CA LEU A 132 13.31 -2.80 -10.20
C LEU A 132 13.50 -2.59 -11.71
N ASP A 133 14.42 -1.73 -12.12
CA ASP A 133 14.63 -1.43 -13.54
C ASP A 133 15.27 -2.59 -14.30
N ARG A 134 15.85 -3.56 -13.59
CA ARG A 134 16.39 -4.80 -14.15
C ARG A 134 15.33 -5.90 -14.28
N CYS A 135 14.16 -5.71 -13.69
CA CYS A 135 13.08 -6.69 -13.66
C CYS A 135 12.14 -6.51 -14.86
N ALA A 136 12.57 -7.00 -16.03
CA ALA A 136 11.83 -6.82 -17.29
C ALA A 136 10.49 -7.57 -17.37
N THR A 137 10.31 -8.62 -16.58
CA THR A 137 9.07 -9.43 -16.59
C THR A 137 8.46 -9.52 -15.19
N PRO A 138 7.13 -9.73 -15.07
CA PRO A 138 6.47 -9.91 -13.78
C PRO A 138 7.03 -11.07 -12.95
N LEU A 139 7.47 -12.15 -13.61
CA LEU A 139 8.08 -13.29 -12.92
C LEU A 139 9.43 -12.91 -12.31
N VAL A 140 10.28 -12.20 -13.07
CA VAL A 140 11.59 -11.73 -12.57
C VAL A 140 11.38 -10.78 -11.40
N LEU A 141 10.42 -9.84 -11.52
CA LEU A 141 10.08 -8.91 -10.45
C LEU A 141 9.64 -9.62 -9.17
N ASP A 142 8.77 -10.61 -9.29
CA ASP A 142 8.23 -11.31 -8.13
C ASP A 142 9.25 -12.25 -7.48
N ILE A 143 10.14 -12.88 -8.26
CA ILE A 143 11.29 -13.62 -7.71
C ILE A 143 12.27 -12.64 -7.03
N TYR A 144 12.52 -11.48 -7.64
CA TYR A 144 13.36 -10.44 -7.05
C TYR A 144 12.82 -9.98 -5.70
N LEU A 145 11.52 -9.69 -5.61
CA LEU A 145 10.84 -9.30 -4.37
C LEU A 145 11.05 -10.35 -3.27
N LEU A 146 10.95 -11.63 -3.63
CA LEU A 146 11.09 -12.76 -2.73
C LEU A 146 12.54 -12.92 -2.24
N ILE A 147 13.52 -12.79 -3.13
CA ILE A 147 14.96 -12.79 -2.77
C ILE A 147 15.29 -11.62 -1.84
N GLU A 148 14.78 -10.42 -2.16
CA GLU A 148 14.99 -9.25 -1.31
C GLU A 148 14.30 -9.39 0.05
N ALA A 149 13.15 -10.07 0.15
CA ALA A 149 12.52 -10.34 1.46
C ALA A 149 13.45 -11.12 2.40
N ILE A 150 14.12 -12.13 1.87
CA ILE A 150 15.04 -12.96 2.63
C ILE A 150 16.34 -12.22 2.93
N SER A 151 16.87 -11.50 1.95
CA SER A 151 18.11 -10.73 2.10
C SER A 151 17.93 -9.63 3.16
N VAL A 152 16.76 -9.00 3.19
CA VAL A 152 16.36 -8.01 4.20
C VAL A 152 16.18 -8.64 5.57
N ASP A 153 15.52 -9.79 5.68
CA ASP A 153 15.38 -10.49 6.96
C ASP A 153 16.77 -10.82 7.54
N ALA A 154 17.68 -11.37 6.72
CA ALA A 154 19.04 -11.71 7.13
C ALA A 154 19.85 -10.48 7.53
N ALA A 155 19.81 -9.41 6.73
CA ALA A 155 20.49 -8.15 7.05
C ALA A 155 19.95 -7.51 8.34
N LEU A 156 18.63 -7.55 8.55
CA LEU A 156 18.00 -6.98 9.73
C LEU A 156 18.24 -7.83 10.98
N ALA A 157 18.26 -9.16 10.86
CA ALA A 157 18.65 -10.06 11.95
C ALA A 157 20.13 -9.87 12.34
N HIS A 158 21.00 -9.59 11.36
CA HIS A 158 22.40 -9.26 11.64
C HIS A 158 22.56 -7.90 12.32
N LEU A 159 21.85 -6.87 11.83
CA LEU A 159 21.89 -5.52 12.38
C LEU A 159 21.27 -5.44 13.78
N LEU A 160 20.15 -6.15 14.00
CA LEU A 160 19.39 -6.17 15.24
C LEU A 160 19.08 -7.63 15.63
N PRO A 161 19.97 -8.31 16.37
CA PRO A 161 19.78 -9.73 16.73
C PRO A 161 18.45 -10.04 17.44
N GLY A 162 17.89 -9.06 18.16
CA GLY A 162 16.56 -9.16 18.80
C GLY A 162 15.38 -9.22 17.83
N MET A 163 15.58 -8.97 16.52
CA MET A 163 14.53 -9.02 15.50
C MET A 163 14.25 -10.42 14.96
N THR A 164 15.14 -11.39 15.19
CA THR A 164 14.99 -12.78 14.69
C THR A 164 13.61 -13.37 15.01
N LYS A 165 13.18 -13.31 16.28
CA LYS A 165 11.88 -13.86 16.70
C LYS A 165 10.70 -13.11 16.07
N PRO A 166 10.63 -11.77 16.10
CA PRO A 166 9.61 -11.02 15.36
C PRO A 166 9.54 -11.34 13.86
N LEU A 167 10.69 -11.46 13.18
CA LEU A 167 10.76 -11.80 11.74
C LEU A 167 10.20 -13.19 11.46
N ASN A 168 10.65 -14.21 12.22
CA ASN A 168 10.13 -15.57 12.10
C ASN A 168 8.63 -15.64 12.43
N SER A 169 8.16 -14.84 13.39
CA SER A 169 6.73 -14.76 13.74
C SER A 169 5.90 -14.15 12.60
N LEU A 170 6.40 -13.11 11.93
CA LEU A 170 5.74 -12.51 10.77
C LEU A 170 5.67 -13.49 9.60
N ARG A 171 6.77 -14.21 9.31
CA ARG A 171 6.83 -15.25 8.28
C ARG A 171 5.85 -16.38 8.56
N THR A 172 5.82 -16.88 9.79
CA THR A 172 4.89 -17.94 10.21
C THR A 172 3.44 -17.50 10.06
N ALA A 173 3.11 -16.28 10.49
CA ALA A 173 1.77 -15.72 10.34
C ALA A 173 1.38 -15.55 8.86
N ALA A 174 2.29 -15.05 8.02
CA ALA A 174 2.06 -14.91 6.60
C ALA A 174 1.90 -16.27 5.90
N LEU A 175 2.72 -17.27 6.26
CA LEU A 175 2.62 -18.64 5.74
C LEU A 175 1.28 -19.29 6.10
N ALA A 176 0.81 -19.11 7.34
CA ALA A 176 -0.48 -19.60 7.80
C ALA A 176 -1.67 -18.93 7.10
N ALA A 177 -1.54 -17.65 6.71
CA ALA A 177 -2.58 -16.90 6.01
C ALA A 177 -2.65 -17.20 4.50
N ARG A 178 -1.67 -17.92 3.93
CA ARG A 178 -1.64 -18.21 2.49
C ARG A 178 -2.73 -19.22 2.09
N PRO A 179 -3.42 -19.01 0.95
CA PRO A 179 -4.40 -19.97 0.44
C PRO A 179 -3.79 -21.35 0.20
N PRO A 180 -4.54 -22.47 0.26
CA PRO A 180 -3.99 -23.78 -0.06
C PRO A 180 -3.42 -23.86 -1.49
N LEU A 181 -2.31 -24.58 -1.69
CA LEU A 181 -1.61 -24.71 -2.98
C LEU A 181 -2.53 -25.13 -4.14
N ALA A 182 -3.55 -25.95 -3.85
CA ALA A 182 -4.53 -26.40 -4.84
C ALA A 182 -5.33 -25.25 -5.49
N HIS A 183 -5.51 -24.12 -4.79
CA HIS A 183 -6.22 -22.93 -5.31
C HIS A 183 -5.39 -22.13 -6.32
N PHE A 184 -4.08 -22.37 -6.40
CA PHE A 184 -3.22 -21.71 -7.37
C PHE A 184 -3.29 -22.42 -8.71
N ALA A 185 -3.30 -21.62 -9.79
CA ALA A 185 -3.10 -22.11 -11.14
C ALA A 185 -1.80 -22.93 -11.23
N ALA A 186 -1.80 -24.00 -12.02
CA ALA A 186 -0.67 -24.94 -12.11
C ALA A 186 0.66 -24.24 -12.44
N SER A 187 0.63 -23.21 -13.30
CA SER A 187 1.80 -22.41 -13.66
C SER A 187 2.39 -21.59 -12.51
N ARG A 188 1.58 -21.23 -11.50
CA ARG A 188 2.04 -20.44 -10.34
C ARG A 188 2.51 -21.30 -9.17
N ARG A 189 2.16 -22.59 -9.15
CA ARG A 189 2.52 -23.52 -8.06
C ARG A 189 4.03 -23.64 -7.84
N PRO A 190 4.91 -23.69 -8.87
CA PRO A 190 6.35 -23.75 -8.62
C PRO A 190 6.88 -22.55 -7.82
N LEU A 191 6.45 -21.33 -8.16
CA LEU A 191 6.86 -20.12 -7.46
C LEU A 191 6.27 -20.05 -6.05
N GLU A 192 5.02 -20.46 -5.88
CA GLU A 192 4.38 -20.52 -4.56
C GLU A 192 5.05 -21.57 -3.66
N THR A 193 5.42 -22.74 -4.19
CA THR A 193 6.18 -23.75 -3.44
C THR A 193 7.54 -23.21 -3.02
N LEU A 194 8.26 -22.51 -3.92
CA LEU A 194 9.52 -21.86 -3.59
C LEU A 194 9.34 -20.84 -2.45
N ALA A 195 8.34 -19.96 -2.54
CA ALA A 195 8.05 -18.97 -1.52
C ALA A 195 7.75 -19.61 -0.16
N ARG A 196 6.93 -20.67 -0.12
CA ARG A 196 6.63 -21.40 1.12
C ARG A 196 7.84 -22.08 1.74
N THR A 197 8.64 -22.75 0.91
CA THR A 197 9.88 -23.40 1.33
C THR A 197 10.78 -22.37 1.98
N TRP A 198 10.97 -21.22 1.32
CA TRP A 198 11.80 -20.18 1.87
C TRP A 198 11.22 -19.61 3.15
N MET A 199 9.94 -19.24 3.22
CA MET A 199 9.28 -18.72 4.43
C MET A 199 9.40 -19.63 5.65
N ALA A 200 9.33 -20.95 5.44
CA ALA A 200 9.40 -21.94 6.51
C ALA A 200 10.80 -22.04 7.15
N LEU A 201 11.83 -21.53 6.47
CA LEU A 201 13.19 -21.52 7.00
C LEU A 201 13.37 -20.38 8.03
N PRO A 202 14.05 -20.63 9.16
CA PRO A 202 14.40 -19.58 10.12
C PRO A 202 15.37 -18.54 9.52
N CYS A 203 15.19 -17.26 9.87
CA CYS A 203 16.04 -16.17 9.38
C CYS A 203 17.47 -16.12 9.98
N ASP A 204 17.70 -16.80 11.11
CA ASP A 204 18.97 -16.83 11.86
C ASP A 204 19.91 -17.96 11.46
N GLN A 205 19.45 -18.88 10.61
CA GLN A 205 20.28 -20.01 10.17
C GLN A 205 20.90 -19.67 8.81
N PRO A 206 22.24 -19.81 8.65
CA PRO A 206 22.85 -19.74 7.33
C PRO A 206 22.34 -20.92 6.52
N ILE A 207 21.60 -20.63 5.47
CA ILE A 207 21.00 -21.67 4.63
C ILE A 207 21.95 -21.92 3.46
N PRO A 208 22.55 -23.11 3.36
CA PRO A 208 23.29 -23.48 2.15
C PRO A 208 22.35 -23.36 0.95
N HIS A 209 22.79 -22.69 -0.11
CA HIS A 209 22.06 -22.52 -1.37
C HIS A 209 20.93 -21.46 -1.38
N LEU A 210 20.73 -20.70 -0.30
CA LEU A 210 19.77 -19.60 -0.34
C LEU A 210 20.41 -18.37 -1.00
N PRO A 211 19.74 -17.74 -1.98
CA PRO A 211 20.26 -16.57 -2.65
C PRO A 211 20.16 -15.34 -1.75
N ILE A 212 21.14 -15.13 -0.87
CA ILE A 212 21.26 -13.87 -0.14
C ILE A 212 22.13 -12.95 -1.00
N GLY A 213 21.50 -12.00 -1.68
CA GLY A 213 22.25 -10.97 -2.42
C GLY A 213 22.90 -10.03 -1.41
N THR A 214 24.20 -9.73 -1.57
CA THR A 214 24.84 -8.67 -0.78
C THR A 214 24.45 -7.28 -1.26
N ALA A 215 24.03 -7.14 -2.52
CA ALA A 215 23.50 -5.92 -3.11
C ALA A 215 22.22 -6.19 -3.94
N PRO A 216 21.34 -5.19 -4.16
CA PRO A 216 20.14 -5.33 -4.98
C PRO A 216 20.42 -5.87 -6.40
N GLU A 217 21.56 -5.54 -6.99
CA GLU A 217 21.97 -6.01 -8.31
C GLU A 217 22.20 -7.53 -8.35
N ASP A 218 22.76 -8.09 -7.27
CA ASP A 218 22.98 -9.53 -7.16
C ASP A 218 21.63 -10.25 -7.05
N SER A 219 20.71 -9.71 -6.26
CA SER A 219 19.34 -10.20 -6.15
C SER A 219 18.62 -10.20 -7.50
N ALA A 220 18.76 -9.12 -8.28
CA ALA A 220 18.17 -9.02 -9.62
C ALA A 220 18.78 -10.05 -10.60
N ARG A 221 20.11 -10.21 -10.59
CA ARG A 221 20.81 -11.21 -11.43
C ARG A 221 20.37 -12.63 -11.08
N LEU A 222 20.16 -12.90 -9.80
CA LEU A 222 19.74 -14.22 -9.32
C LEU A 222 18.26 -14.47 -9.65
N ALA A 223 17.41 -13.44 -9.56
CA ALA A 223 16.02 -13.51 -10.01
C ALA A 223 15.91 -13.82 -11.50
N LEU A 224 16.74 -13.21 -12.34
CA LEU A 224 16.79 -13.51 -13.78
C LEU A 224 17.14 -14.97 -14.06
N ARG A 225 18.14 -15.53 -13.35
CA ARG A 225 18.53 -16.94 -13.49
C ARG A 225 17.41 -17.89 -13.07
N LEU A 226 16.84 -17.68 -11.88
CA LEU A 226 15.73 -18.51 -11.38
C LEU A 226 14.50 -18.41 -12.29
N ALA A 227 14.17 -17.22 -12.80
CA ALA A 227 13.06 -17.05 -13.74
C ALA A 227 13.29 -17.86 -15.02
N ALA A 228 14.50 -17.85 -15.57
CA ALA A 228 14.84 -18.60 -16.78
C ALA A 228 14.72 -20.11 -16.57
N ASP A 229 15.16 -20.62 -15.40
CA ASP A 229 15.03 -22.04 -15.04
C ASP A 229 13.55 -22.43 -14.88
N MET A 230 12.76 -21.61 -14.18
CA MET A 230 11.33 -21.88 -14.00
C MET A 230 10.54 -21.88 -15.31
N VAL A 231 10.85 -20.95 -16.23
CA VAL A 231 10.20 -20.89 -17.55
C VAL A 231 10.53 -22.12 -18.40
N ARG A 232 11.74 -22.67 -18.26
CA ARG A 232 12.13 -23.91 -18.95
C ARG A 232 11.31 -25.12 -18.49
N ASP A 233 11.02 -25.18 -17.19
CA ASP A 233 10.31 -26.30 -16.56
C ASP A 233 8.78 -26.17 -16.61
N LEU A 234 8.27 -24.99 -16.99
CA LEU A 234 6.84 -24.71 -17.09
C LEU A 234 6.25 -25.31 -18.37
N PRO A 235 5.15 -26.10 -18.29
CA PRO A 235 4.42 -26.49 -19.49
C PRO A 235 3.91 -25.25 -20.23
N SER A 236 4.14 -25.19 -21.53
CA SER A 236 4.08 -24.01 -22.42
C SER A 236 2.72 -23.27 -22.52
N THR A 237 1.74 -23.60 -21.68
CA THR A 237 0.32 -23.26 -21.87
C THR A 237 -0.31 -22.39 -20.78
N GLY A 238 0.44 -21.83 -19.83
CA GLY A 238 -0.12 -21.00 -18.76
C GLY A 238 0.52 -19.61 -18.62
N ALA A 239 -0.22 -18.55 -18.97
CA ALA A 239 0.23 -17.19 -18.66
C ALA A 239 0.21 -16.98 -17.14
N LEU A 240 1.37 -16.64 -16.56
CA LEU A 240 1.54 -16.44 -15.10
C LEU A 240 0.74 -15.24 -14.56
N GLY A 241 0.23 -14.38 -15.45
CA GLY A 241 -0.47 -13.14 -15.10
C GLY A 241 0.49 -12.02 -14.68
N PRO A 242 -0.06 -10.85 -14.31
CA PRO A 242 0.72 -9.66 -13.99
C PRO A 242 1.39 -9.70 -12.60
N SER A 243 1.00 -10.64 -11.72
CA SER A 243 1.64 -10.87 -10.42
C SER A 243 1.65 -12.38 -10.12
N PRO A 244 2.69 -13.09 -10.59
CA PRO A 244 2.85 -14.52 -10.36
C PRO A 244 2.92 -14.91 -8.88
N LEU A 245 3.53 -14.11 -8.02
CA LEU A 245 3.67 -14.35 -6.58
C LEU A 245 2.43 -13.89 -5.81
N PHE A 246 2.00 -14.69 -4.83
CA PHE A 246 1.06 -14.21 -3.83
C PHE A 246 1.79 -13.35 -2.81
N ARG A 247 1.60 -12.03 -2.91
CA ARG A 247 2.17 -11.03 -2.00
C ARG A 247 1.34 -10.95 -0.71
N ASP A 248 2.02 -10.72 0.40
CA ASP A 248 1.49 -10.73 1.77
C ASP A 248 2.24 -9.73 2.66
N ASN A 249 1.93 -9.70 3.95
CA ASN A 249 2.55 -8.76 4.89
C ASN A 249 4.06 -8.99 5.12
N TRP A 250 4.61 -10.14 4.71
CA TRP A 250 6.04 -10.41 4.80
C TRP A 250 6.78 -10.00 3.52
N THR A 251 6.30 -10.48 2.38
CA THR A 251 6.87 -10.13 1.07
C THR A 251 6.71 -8.64 0.75
N GLY A 252 5.56 -8.07 1.07
CA GLY A 252 5.23 -6.66 0.81
C GLY A 252 5.21 -6.33 -0.68
N ASP A 253 5.60 -5.10 -1.00
CA ASP A 253 5.73 -4.62 -2.39
C ASP A 253 6.86 -3.59 -2.51
N LEU A 254 7.40 -3.43 -3.72
CA LEU A 254 8.37 -2.40 -4.09
C LEU A 254 7.75 -1.52 -5.17
N ARG A 255 7.70 -0.22 -4.92
CA ARG A 255 7.09 0.76 -5.82
C ARG A 255 8.16 1.56 -6.51
N LYS A 256 7.94 1.88 -7.79
CA LYS A 256 8.83 2.82 -8.49
C LYS A 256 8.69 4.22 -7.89
N PRO A 257 9.79 4.96 -7.70
CA PRO A 257 9.73 6.34 -7.25
C PRO A 257 8.95 7.15 -8.29
N GLY A 258 8.01 7.98 -7.84
CA GLY A 258 7.14 8.75 -8.73
C GLY A 258 5.92 8.00 -9.30
N SER A 259 5.83 6.67 -9.16
CA SER A 259 4.58 5.93 -9.45
C SER A 259 3.45 6.30 -8.49
N ALA A 260 3.74 7.09 -7.45
CA ALA A 260 2.76 7.85 -6.69
C ALA A 260 2.26 9.08 -7.47
N SER A 261 1.69 8.89 -8.65
CA SER A 261 0.73 9.86 -9.19
C SER A 261 -0.55 9.74 -8.34
N GLY A 262 -1.03 10.74 -7.61
CA GLY A 262 -0.78 12.17 -7.74
C GLY A 262 0.09 12.81 -6.65
N ALA A 263 1.04 13.60 -7.16
CA ALA A 263 1.69 14.72 -6.51
C ALA A 263 0.73 15.57 -5.66
N GLY A 264 1.10 15.79 -4.40
CA GLY A 264 0.99 17.15 -3.84
C GLY A 264 2.15 17.96 -4.45
N PRO A 265 1.98 19.28 -4.67
CA PRO A 265 3.00 20.07 -5.34
C PRO A 265 4.31 20.00 -4.57
N ALA A 266 5.39 19.99 -5.35
CA ALA A 266 6.77 19.99 -4.91
C ALA A 266 7.02 21.12 -3.90
N ASP A 267 7.59 20.77 -2.76
CA ASP A 267 8.27 21.72 -1.90
C ASP A 267 9.66 21.92 -2.49
N SER A 268 9.80 22.97 -3.29
CA SER A 268 11.07 23.43 -3.84
C SER A 268 11.17 24.92 -3.57
N GLY A 269 11.74 25.25 -2.41
CA GLY A 269 12.50 26.47 -2.16
C GLY A 269 11.74 27.80 -2.11
N ALA A 270 12.03 28.52 -1.02
CA ALA A 270 11.90 29.96 -0.81
C ALA A 270 10.61 30.49 -0.16
N VAL A 271 10.87 31.12 0.99
CA VAL A 271 10.05 32.03 1.78
C VAL A 271 9.25 33.01 0.92
N SER A 272 7.92 33.05 1.06
CA SER A 272 7.15 34.26 1.43
C SER A 272 5.64 33.99 1.55
N GLU A 273 5.00 34.89 2.29
CA GLU A 273 3.70 34.85 2.96
C GLU A 273 2.42 34.61 2.15
N SER A 274 1.46 34.02 2.87
CA SER A 274 0.02 34.26 2.91
C SER A 274 -0.77 34.46 1.60
N SER A 275 -1.56 33.45 1.23
CA SER A 275 -2.96 33.69 0.88
C SER A 275 -3.84 32.49 1.21
N THR A 276 -4.97 32.82 1.81
CA THR A 276 -6.02 32.00 2.40
C THR A 276 -6.58 30.97 1.41
N ARG A 277 -6.45 29.67 1.70
CA ARG A 277 -7.17 28.63 0.95
C ARG A 277 -8.14 27.87 1.86
N ALA A 278 -9.43 28.09 1.62
CA ALA A 278 -10.54 27.45 2.30
C ALA A 278 -10.41 25.91 2.34
N PRO A 279 -10.86 25.24 3.42
CA PRO A 279 -10.77 23.79 3.51
C PRO A 279 -11.80 23.18 2.56
N ARG A 280 -11.35 22.53 1.48
CA ARG A 280 -12.24 21.84 0.54
C ARG A 280 -12.10 20.32 0.61
N SER A 281 -13.26 19.74 0.89
CA SER A 281 -13.78 18.44 0.45
C SER A 281 -13.32 17.17 1.18
N ALA A 282 -14.34 16.35 1.48
CA ALA A 282 -14.24 14.99 1.97
C ALA A 282 -13.32 14.15 1.08
N ARG A 283 -12.30 13.54 1.69
CA ARG A 283 -11.40 12.63 0.99
C ARG A 283 -12.12 11.29 0.84
N LEU A 284 -12.36 10.88 -0.41
CA LEU A 284 -12.73 9.50 -0.72
C LEU A 284 -11.60 8.58 -0.27
N THR A 285 -11.96 7.43 0.31
CA THR A 285 -11.02 6.38 0.73
C THR A 285 -10.19 5.81 -0.43
N ARG A 286 -10.63 6.04 -1.67
CA ARG A 286 -9.94 5.68 -2.91
C ARG A 286 -9.85 6.91 -3.82
N ARG A 287 -8.65 7.20 -4.36
CA ARG A 287 -8.50 8.10 -5.50
C ARG A 287 -8.43 7.26 -6.78
N PRO A 288 -9.14 7.61 -7.85
CA PRO A 288 -8.93 6.99 -9.16
C PRO A 288 -7.50 7.23 -9.62
N GLU A 289 -6.83 6.20 -10.12
CA GLU A 289 -5.60 6.38 -10.90
C GLU A 289 -5.97 7.04 -12.23
N VAL A 290 -5.30 8.15 -12.53
CA VAL A 290 -5.48 8.85 -13.81
C VAL A 290 -4.77 8.03 -14.88
N ARG A 291 -5.55 7.40 -15.76
CA ARG A 291 -5.03 6.86 -17.02
C ARG A 291 -4.65 8.04 -17.92
N GLU A 292 -3.48 7.97 -18.54
CA GLU A 292 -3.15 8.85 -19.66
C GLU A 292 -4.09 8.54 -20.83
N GLY A 293 -4.81 9.57 -21.28
CA GLY A 293 -5.75 9.46 -22.39
C GLY A 293 -5.03 9.11 -23.69
N THR A 294 -5.73 8.45 -24.59
CA THR A 294 -5.22 8.19 -25.96
C THR A 294 -5.38 9.45 -26.82
N GLU A 295 -4.56 9.64 -27.86
CA GLU A 295 -4.52 10.87 -28.70
C GLU A 295 -5.87 11.30 -29.30
N GLN A 296 -6.86 10.40 -29.40
CA GLN A 296 -8.23 10.70 -29.81
C GLN A 296 -9.11 11.34 -28.72
N GLU A 297 -8.71 11.31 -27.45
CA GLU A 297 -9.43 11.94 -26.33
C GLU A 297 -9.02 13.42 -26.14
N ASP A 298 -8.01 13.89 -26.88
CA ASP A 298 -7.52 15.28 -26.92
C ASP A 298 -8.13 16.09 -28.09
N GLU A 299 -9.31 15.72 -28.59
CA GLU A 299 -10.06 16.60 -29.48
C GLU A 299 -10.47 17.87 -28.72
N LYS A 300 -9.85 19.01 -29.08
CA LYS A 300 -10.13 20.36 -28.53
C LYS A 300 -11.56 20.85 -28.79
N VAL A 301 -12.36 20.10 -29.54
CA VAL A 301 -13.77 20.41 -29.77
C VAL A 301 -14.55 19.76 -28.65
N GLN A 302 -14.88 20.55 -27.62
CA GLN A 302 -15.93 20.18 -26.67
C GLN A 302 -17.22 19.94 -27.48
N GLY A 303 -17.55 18.67 -27.72
CA GLY A 303 -18.88 18.31 -28.18
C GLY A 303 -19.89 18.85 -27.18
N ALA A 304 -20.97 19.45 -27.68
CA ALA A 304 -22.02 20.00 -26.82
C ALA A 304 -22.59 18.87 -25.95
N TRP A 305 -22.19 18.85 -24.67
CA TRP A 305 -22.88 18.06 -23.65
C TRP A 305 -24.23 18.75 -23.39
N MET A 306 -25.16 18.53 -24.31
CA MET A 306 -26.58 18.76 -24.06
C MET A 306 -26.99 17.74 -23.01
N ILE A 307 -26.96 18.14 -21.74
CA ILE A 307 -27.75 17.48 -20.70
C ILE A 307 -29.19 17.80 -21.08
N PRO A 308 -30.00 16.82 -21.52
CA PRO A 308 -31.43 17.06 -21.66
C PRO A 308 -31.90 17.50 -20.27
N PRO A 309 -32.60 18.64 -20.11
CA PRO A 309 -33.27 18.89 -18.85
C PRO A 309 -34.21 17.71 -18.64
N ASP A 310 -33.94 16.90 -17.62
CA ASP A 310 -34.83 15.84 -17.21
C ASP A 310 -36.20 16.47 -17.01
N VAL A 311 -37.17 16.00 -17.78
CA VAL A 311 -38.59 16.34 -17.59
C VAL A 311 -38.90 15.97 -16.13
N PRO A 312 -39.36 16.92 -15.30
CA PRO A 312 -39.66 16.62 -13.91
C PRO A 312 -40.67 15.48 -13.89
N HIS A 313 -40.32 14.38 -13.20
CA HIS A 313 -41.22 13.25 -13.03
C HIS A 313 -42.52 13.76 -12.38
N GLU A 314 -43.62 13.72 -13.12
CA GLU A 314 -44.95 14.18 -12.66
C GLU A 314 -45.58 13.26 -11.60
N GLN A 315 -44.95 12.14 -11.24
CA GLN A 315 -45.43 11.22 -10.23
C GLN A 315 -44.56 11.22 -8.98
N ALA A 316 -44.60 12.34 -8.26
CA ALA A 316 -44.46 12.32 -6.82
C ALA A 316 -45.86 12.61 -6.26
N GLU A 317 -46.61 11.56 -5.95
CA GLU A 317 -47.86 11.67 -5.17
C GLU A 317 -47.51 12.32 -3.83
N ASP A 318 -48.00 13.55 -3.64
CA ASP A 318 -47.86 14.30 -2.40
C ASP A 318 -48.83 13.68 -1.36
N PRO A 319 -48.32 13.08 -0.26
CA PRO A 319 -49.16 12.38 0.71
C PRO A 319 -50.05 13.31 1.53
N PHE A 320 -49.99 14.64 1.33
CA PHE A 320 -50.77 15.61 2.09
C PHE A 320 -51.71 16.50 1.26
N GLY A 321 -52.13 16.06 0.06
CA GLY A 321 -53.36 16.55 -0.58
C GLY A 321 -53.45 18.07 -0.76
N MET A 322 -52.31 18.74 -0.96
CA MET A 322 -52.30 20.15 -1.31
C MET A 322 -52.38 20.29 -2.82
N GLN A 323 -53.54 20.72 -3.32
CA GLN A 323 -53.75 21.02 -4.74
C GLN A 323 -52.70 22.01 -5.23
N ARG A 324 -52.04 21.66 -6.35
CA ARG A 324 -51.06 22.56 -6.97
C ARG A 324 -51.81 23.71 -7.65
N PRO A 325 -51.26 24.93 -7.64
CA PRO A 325 -51.87 26.08 -8.32
C PRO A 325 -52.15 25.88 -9.82
N THR A 326 -51.50 24.91 -10.48
CA THR A 326 -51.71 24.55 -11.89
C THR A 326 -52.95 23.69 -12.16
N ASP A 327 -53.57 23.07 -11.15
CA ASP A 327 -54.77 22.24 -11.33
C ASP A 327 -56.08 23.07 -11.43
N ARG A 328 -56.01 24.40 -11.24
CA ARG A 328 -57.18 25.30 -11.30
C ARG A 328 -57.53 25.82 -12.70
N ASP A 329 -56.68 25.56 -13.69
CA ASP A 329 -56.86 26.11 -15.05
C ASP A 329 -57.56 25.14 -16.03
N GLN A 330 -58.11 24.01 -15.55
CA GLN A 330 -58.85 23.05 -16.39
C GLN A 330 -60.38 23.05 -16.18
N SER A 331 -60.93 24.05 -15.49
CA SER A 331 -62.39 24.22 -15.37
C SER A 331 -62.85 25.58 -15.90
N ALA A 332 -62.98 25.65 -17.22
CA ALA A 332 -63.86 26.57 -17.96
C ALA A 332 -64.72 25.76 -18.92
#